data_AF-A0A2T5JIT3-F1
#
_entry.id   AF-A0A2T5JIT3-F1
#
_cell.length_a   1.000
_cell.length_b   1.000
_cell.length_c   1.000
_cell.angle_alpha   90.00
_cell.angle_beta   90.00
_cell.angle_gamma   90.00
#
_symmetry.space_group_name_H-M   'P 1'
#
loop_
_entity.id
_entity.type
_entity.pdbx_description
1 polymer ?
#
loop_
_entity_poly.entity_id
_entity_poly.type
_entity_poly.pdbx_seq_one_letter_code
_entity_poly.pdbx_strand_id
1 'polypeptide(L)'
;MKEITTVGLDLAKNVFQIHGVDAEGVVVVRRQVKRAQVLLFFSRLRPCLIGMEACAGAHHWARELAKFGHDVRLIPPSYVKPFVRRGKTDG
;
A
#
# COMPACT_ATOMS: atom_id res chain seq x y z
N MET A 1 4.10 -18.04 -10.98
CA MET A 1 3.42 -16.74 -10.80
C MET A 1 4.02 -16.11 -9.56
N LYS A 2 4.67 -14.93 -9.65
CA LYS A 2 5.33 -14.32 -8.50
C LYS A 2 4.28 -13.81 -7.52
N GLU A 3 4.32 -14.30 -6.28
CA GLU A 3 3.37 -13.99 -5.22
C GLU A 3 3.67 -12.61 -4.62
N ILE A 4 2.62 -11.81 -4.40
CA ILE A 4 2.75 -10.51 -3.71
C ILE A 4 3.00 -10.79 -2.23
N THR A 5 4.15 -10.37 -1.71
CA THR A 5 4.50 -10.49 -0.28
C THR A 5 4.35 -9.18 0.46
N THR A 6 4.55 -8.05 -0.23
CA THR A 6 4.47 -6.71 0.36
C THR A 6 3.72 -5.76 -0.57
N VAL A 7 2.86 -4.92 -0.01
CA VAL A 7 2.10 -3.89 -0.72
C VAL A 7 2.34 -2.52 -0.10
N GLY A 8 2.78 -1.56 -0.89
CA GLY A 8 2.63 -0.14 -0.60
C GLY A 8 1.23 0.34 -1.01
N LEU A 9 0.50 0.92 -0.06
CA LEU A 9 -0.83 1.50 -0.28
C LEU A 9 -0.80 2.99 0.01
N ASP A 10 -1.06 3.81 -1.01
CA ASP A 10 -1.21 5.26 -0.89
C ASP A 10 -2.69 5.65 -0.98
N LEU A 11 -3.16 6.37 0.03
CA LEU A 11 -4.56 6.72 0.21
C LEU A 11 -4.84 8.14 -0.30
N ALA A 12 -5.53 8.27 -1.44
CA ALA A 12 -6.09 9.54 -1.91
C ALA A 12 -7.64 9.54 -1.83
N LYS A 13 -8.27 10.71 -2.03
CA LYS A 13 -9.72 10.91 -1.78
C LYS A 13 -10.63 9.87 -2.45
N ASN A 14 -10.39 9.56 -3.72
CA ASN A 14 -11.27 8.72 -4.54
C ASN A 14 -10.61 7.44 -5.08
N VAL A 15 -9.28 7.45 -5.22
CA VAL A 15 -8.48 6.36 -5.78
C VAL A 15 -7.26 6.13 -4.90
N PHE A 16 -6.90 4.87 -4.69
CA PHE A 16 -5.70 4.48 -3.98
C PHE A 16 -4.66 3.92 -4.96
N GLN A 17 -3.39 4.20 -4.73
CA GLN A 17 -2.31 3.56 -5.48
C GLN A 17 -1.89 2.28 -4.76
N ILE A 18 -1.82 1.19 -5.52
CA ILE A 18 -1.32 -0.09 -5.04
C ILE A 18 -0.01 -0.37 -5.75
N HIS A 19 1.02 -0.64 -4.95
CA HIS A 19 2.33 -1.07 -5.41
C HIS A 19 2.73 -2.35 -4.68
N GLY A 20 2.56 -3.50 -5.32
CA GLY A 20 2.90 -4.79 -4.74
C GLY A 20 4.17 -5.37 -5.33
N VAL A 21 4.99 -5.93 -4.46
CA VAL A 21 6.26 -6.59 -4.79
C VAL A 21 6.24 -8.04 -4.31
N ASP A 22 7.04 -8.88 -4.96
CA ASP A 22 7.31 -10.24 -4.50
C ASP A 22 8.43 -10.31 -3.46
N ALA A 23 8.78 -11.53 -3.05
CA ALA A 23 9.84 -11.79 -2.07
C ALA A 23 11.23 -11.29 -2.51
N GLU A 24 11.47 -11.14 -3.81
CA GLU A 24 12.71 -10.61 -4.39
C GLU A 24 12.67 -9.08 -4.52
N GLY A 25 11.57 -8.43 -4.13
CA GLY A 25 11.35 -7.00 -4.29
C GLY A 25 10.97 -6.58 -5.72
N VAL A 26 10.67 -7.54 -6.59
CA VAL A 26 10.26 -7.26 -7.97
C VAL A 26 8.80 -6.82 -7.97
N VAL A 27 8.52 -5.72 -8.68
CA VAL A 27 7.17 -5.19 -8.82
C VAL A 27 6.32 -6.15 -9.63
N VAL A 28 5.27 -6.69 -9.01
CA VAL A 28 4.32 -7.62 -9.65
C VAL A 28 2.95 -6.98 -9.88
N VAL A 29 2.61 -5.93 -9.14
CA VAL A 29 1.39 -5.15 -9.35
C VAL A 29 1.65 -3.67 -9.12
N ARG A 30 1.23 -2.84 -10.08
CA ARG A 30 1.20 -1.38 -9.94
C ARG A 30 -0.07 -0.87 -10.59
N ARG A 31 -1.04 -0.42 -9.79
CA ARG A 31 -2.33 0.05 -10.33
C ARG A 31 -3.07 0.98 -9.39
N GLN A 32 -3.97 1.76 -9.97
CA GLN A 32 -4.95 2.52 -9.21
C GLN A 32 -6.17 1.66 -8.92
N VAL A 33 -6.72 1.74 -7.71
CA VAL A 33 -7.97 1.09 -7.33
C VAL A 33 -8.91 2.13 -6.75
N LYS A 34 -10.16 2.14 -7.19
CA LYS A 34 -11.19 3.01 -6.61
C LYS A 34 -11.36 2.69 -5.13
N ARG A 35 -11.57 3.72 -4.29
CA ARG A 35 -11.79 3.55 -2.85
C ARG A 35 -12.84 2.47 -2.51
N ALA A 36 -13.93 2.40 -3.28
CA ALA A 36 -14.99 1.41 -3.11
C ALA A 36 -14.59 -0.04 -3.43
N GLN A 37 -13.52 -0.25 -4.21
CA GLN A 37 -13.07 -1.56 -4.67
C GLN A 37 -11.85 -2.08 -3.91
N VAL A 38 -11.27 -1.29 -3.00
CA VAL A 38 -10.03 -1.68 -2.32
C VAL A 38 -10.23 -2.92 -1.43
N LEU A 39 -11.33 -3.02 -0.68
CA LEU A 39 -11.60 -4.18 0.16
C LEU A 39 -11.79 -5.44 -0.68
N LEU A 40 -12.48 -5.33 -1.82
CA LEU A 40 -12.63 -6.44 -2.75
C LEU A 40 -11.27 -6.89 -3.31
N PHE A 41 -10.37 -5.95 -3.62
CA PHE A 41 -9.03 -6.29 -4.07
C PHE A 41 -8.26 -7.09 -3.02
N PHE A 42 -8.22 -6.61 -1.77
CA PHE A 42 -7.47 -7.28 -0.70
C PHE A 42 -8.13 -8.57 -0.23
N SER A 43 -9.47 -8.70 -0.32
CA SER A 43 -10.16 -9.97 -0.02
C SER A 43 -9.76 -11.14 -0.94
N ARG A 44 -9.23 -10.84 -2.13
CA ARG A 44 -8.76 -11.83 -3.12
C ARG A 44 -7.25 -12.01 -3.07
N LEU A 45 -6.56 -11.20 -2.28
CA LEU A 45 -5.12 -11.26 -2.11
C LEU A 45 -4.81 -12.15 -0.91
N ARG A 46 -3.78 -12.99 -1.00
CA ARG A 46 -3.30 -13.73 0.17
C ARG A 46 -2.79 -12.75 1.23
N PRO A 47 -2.90 -13.10 2.53
CA PRO A 47 -2.31 -12.30 3.61
C PRO A 47 -0.87 -11.90 3.31
N CYS A 48 -0.57 -10.62 3.47
CA CYS A 48 0.71 -10.02 3.08
C CYS A 48 0.99 -8.81 3.98
N LEU A 49 2.22 -8.31 3.93
CA LEU A 49 2.58 -7.05 4.59
C LEU A 49 2.02 -5.87 3.79
N ILE A 50 1.40 -4.90 4.47
CA ILE A 50 0.90 -3.67 3.85
C ILE A 50 1.55 -2.48 4.55
N GLY A 51 2.38 -1.74 3.83
CA GLY A 51 2.87 -0.43 4.23
C GLY A 51 1.92 0.66 3.76
N MET A 52 1.44 1.48 4.68
CA MET A 52 0.50 2.57 4.37
C MET A 52 0.93 3.86 5.05
N GLU A 53 0.95 4.97 4.32
CA GLU A 53 1.25 6.27 4.92
C GLU A 53 0.17 6.65 5.92
N ALA A 54 0.59 7.09 7.12
CA ALA A 54 -0.33 7.57 8.14
C ALA A 54 -0.90 8.93 7.73
N CYS A 55 -2.12 8.92 7.19
CA CYS A 55 -2.90 10.11 6.83
C CYS A 55 -4.31 10.05 7.44
N ALA A 56 -5.13 11.07 7.15
CA ALA A 56 -6.53 11.10 7.57
C ALA A 56 -7.29 9.88 7.03
N GLY A 57 -7.72 9.00 7.94
CA GLY A 57 -8.43 7.75 7.60
C GLY A 57 -7.56 6.51 7.45
N ALA A 58 -6.23 6.61 7.57
CA ALA A 58 -5.33 5.47 7.49
C ALA A 58 -5.63 4.40 8.56
N HIS A 59 -5.94 4.81 9.80
CA HIS A 59 -6.32 3.87 10.85
C HIS A 59 -7.59 3.08 10.56
N HIS A 60 -8.59 3.69 9.89
CA HIS A 60 -9.79 2.96 9.47
C HIS A 60 -9.42 1.87 8.47
N TRP A 61 -8.64 2.22 7.44
CA TRP A 61 -8.20 1.26 6.44
C TRP A 61 -7.31 0.17 7.01
N ALA A 62 -6.43 0.49 7.95
CA ALA A 62 -5.58 -0.52 8.60
C ALA A 62 -6.43 -1.58 9.30
N ARG A 63 -7.49 -1.17 10.00
CA ARG A 63 -8.43 -2.11 10.63
C ARG A 63 -9.19 -2.95 9.61
N GLU A 64 -9.73 -2.34 8.55
CA GLU A 64 -10.47 -3.09 7.53
C GLU A 64 -9.60 -4.10 6.78
N LEU A 65 -8.35 -3.74 6.49
CA LEU A 65 -7.40 -4.62 5.81
C LEU A 65 -6.92 -5.74 6.73
N ALA A 66 -6.69 -5.45 8.02
CA ALA A 66 -6.32 -6.47 9.01
C ALA A 66 -7.40 -7.55 9.18
N LYS A 67 -8.69 -7.27 8.92
CA LYS A 67 -9.76 -8.28 8.95
C LYS A 67 -9.57 -9.39 7.91
N PHE A 68 -8.82 -9.14 6.83
CA PHE A 68 -8.47 -10.16 5.84
C PHE A 68 -7.15 -10.88 6.17
N GLY A 69 -6.56 -10.63 7.34
CA GLY A 69 -5.33 -11.27 7.81
C GLY A 69 -4.04 -10.58 7.38
N HIS A 70 -4.11 -9.42 6.72
CA HIS A 70 -2.91 -8.67 6.36
C HIS A 70 -2.23 -8.03 7.59
N ASP A 71 -0.89 -8.05 7.63
CA ASP A 71 -0.11 -7.25 8.59
C ASP A 71 -0.01 -5.83 8.05
N VAL A 72 -0.70 -4.87 8.69
CA VAL A 72 -0.71 -3.48 8.25
C VAL A 72 0.19 -2.62 9.12
N ARG A 73 1.19 -1.99 8.50
CA ARG A 73 2.12 -1.06 9.14
C ARG A 73 1.83 0.36 8.68
N LEU A 74 1.41 1.20 9.62
CA LEU A 74 1.28 2.63 9.40
C LEU A 74 2.66 3.29 9.49
N ILE A 75 3.10 3.88 8.39
CA ILE A 75 4.39 4.56 8.29
C ILE A 75 4.14 6.06 8.51
N PRO A 76 4.77 6.70 9.50
CA PRO A 76 4.63 8.14 9.67
C PRO A 76 5.13 8.87 8.42
N PRO A 77 4.49 9.98 7.99
CA PRO A 77 4.91 10.77 6.83
C PRO A 77 6.40 11.18 6.85
N SER A 78 6.96 11.37 8.05
CA SER A 78 8.37 11.69 8.27
C SER A 78 9.33 10.56 7.86
N TYR A 79 8.90 9.30 7.91
CA TYR A 79 9.70 8.13 7.53
C TYR A 79 9.60 7.79 6.04
N VAL A 80 8.60 8.32 5.33
CA VAL A 80 8.47 8.14 3.88
C VAL A 80 9.43 9.06 3.12
N LYS A 81 9.69 10.28 3.63
CA LYS A 81 10.62 11.26 3.02
C LYS A 81 12.03 10.74 2.71
N PRO A 82 12.70 9.94 3.57
CA PRO A 82 14.01 9.37 3.22
C PRO A 82 13.97 8.17 2.25
N PHE A 83 12.82 7.50 2.08
CA PHE A 83 12.69 6.36 1.15
C PHE A 83 12.26 6.76 -0.27
N VAL A 84 11.78 8.00 -0.46
CA VAL A 84 11.68 8.59 -1.80
C VAL A 84 13.10 8.98 -2.23
N ARG A 85 13.81 8.08 -2.93
CA ARG A 85 15.01 8.45 -3.70
C ARG A 85 14.64 9.67 -4.56
N ARG A 86 15.12 10.85 -4.16
CA ARG A 86 14.93 12.14 -4.82
C ARG A 86 15.53 12.07 -6.23
N GLY A 87 14.68 11.85 -7.20
CA GLY A 87 14.87 12.25 -8.60
C GLY A 87 13.84 13.33 -8.94
N LYS A 88 13.94 14.49 -8.30
CA LYS A 88 13.32 15.73 -8.76
C LYS A 88 14.35 16.84 -8.57
N THR A 89 15.00 17.18 -9.67
CA THR A 89 15.72 18.44 -9.84
C THR A 89 14.66 19.48 -10.15
N ASP A 90 14.40 20.39 -9.22
CA ASP A 90 13.81 21.69 -9.54
C ASP A 90 14.85 22.71 -9.09
N GLY A 91 15.54 23.26 -10.10
CA GLY A 91 16.58 24.29 -10.03
C GLY A 91 16.88 24.75 -11.44
#